data_AF-A0A3C2D5D6-F1
#
_entry.id   AF-A0A3C2D5D6-F1
#
_cell.length_a   1.000
_cell.length_b   1.000
_cell.length_c   1.000
_cell.angle_alpha   90.00
_cell.angle_beta   90.00
_cell.angle_gamma   90.00
#
_symmetry.space_group_name_H-M   'P 1'
#
loop_
_entity.id
_entity.type
_entity.pdbx_description
1 polymer ?
#
loop_
_entity_poly.entity_id
_entity_poly.type
_entity_poly.pdbx_seq_one_letter_code
_entity_poly.pdbx_strand_id
1 'polypeptide(L)' 'MMETLFNEDDYREALKKFLEICDAPEDTPEADDLEKLMYLLEVYEQENCS' A
#
# COMPACT_ATOMS: atom_id res chain seq x y z
N MET A 1 1.02 10.51 2.86
CA MET A 1 0.81 9.21 2.19
C MET A 1 -0.13 9.43 1.02
N MET A 2 0.01 8.69 -0.09
CA MET A 2 -0.89 8.84 -1.26
C MET A 2 -2.34 8.51 -0.87
N GLU A 3 -3.30 9.23 -1.45
CA GLU A 3 -4.73 9.02 -1.19
C GLU A 3 -5.36 7.99 -2.14
N THR A 4 -4.74 7.71 -3.29
CA THR A 4 -5.19 6.77 -4.32
C THR A 4 -4.01 6.39 -5.22
N LEU A 5 -4.03 5.18 -5.79
CA LEU A 5 -3.07 4.71 -6.81
C LEU A 5 -3.74 4.84 -8.19
N PHE A 6 -3.16 5.63 -9.09
CA PHE A 6 -3.79 5.91 -10.40
C PHE A 6 -3.15 5.15 -11.55
N ASN A 7 -1.89 4.76 -11.41
CA ASN A 7 -1.11 4.15 -12.48
C ASN A 7 -0.18 3.06 -11.90
N GLU A 8 0.47 2.32 -12.81
CA GLU A 8 1.33 1.19 -12.43
C GLU A 8 2.57 1.64 -11.63
N ASP A 9 3.08 2.84 -11.85
CA ASP A 9 4.24 3.35 -11.10
C ASP A 9 3.84 3.69 -9.66
N ASP A 10 2.67 4.31 -9.44
CA ASP A 10 2.12 4.52 -8.10
C ASP A 10 1.97 3.18 -7.35
N TYR A 11 1.42 2.17 -8.05
CA TYR A 11 1.25 0.83 -7.50
C TYR A 11 2.59 0.19 -7.12
N ARG A 12 3.61 0.27 -7.98
CA ARG A 12 4.95 -0.25 -7.70
C ARG A 12 5.61 0.46 -6.51
N GLU A 13 5.46 1.77 -6.39
CA GLU A 13 5.98 2.52 -5.25
C GLU A 13 5.27 2.15 -3.94
N ALA A 14 3.95 2.03 -3.98
CA ALA A 14 3.15 1.58 -2.83
C ALA A 14 3.54 0.16 -2.40
N LEU A 15 3.70 -0.76 -3.35
CA LEU A 15 4.10 -2.14 -3.09
C LEU A 15 5.51 -2.20 -2.50
N LYS A 16 6.44 -1.37 -2.99
CA LYS A 16 7.80 -1.28 -2.43
C LYS A 16 7.76 -0.83 -0.98
N LYS A 17 6.99 0.20 -0.65
CA LYS A 17 6.84 0.69 0.74
C LYS A 17 6.18 -0.37 1.62
N PHE A 18 5.17 -1.07 1.11
CA PHE A 18 4.52 -2.16 1.82
C PHE A 18 5.55 -3.22 2.22
N LEU A 19 6.40 -3.66 1.29
CA LEU A 19 7.46 -4.64 1.58
C LEU A 19 8.54 -4.12 2.54
N GLU A 20 8.79 -2.81 2.57
CA GLU A 20 9.74 -2.21 3.51
C GLU A 20 9.22 -2.21 4.96
N ILE A 21 7.90 -2.14 5.15
CA ILE A 21 7.27 -1.97 6.47
C ILE A 21 6.37 -3.15 6.89
N CYS A 22 6.28 -4.23 6.09
CA CYS A 22 5.37 -5.35 6.36
C CYS A 22 5.67 -6.12 7.65
N ASP A 23 6.90 -6.05 8.13
CA ASP A 23 7.32 -6.66 9.40
C ASP A 23 7.40 -5.64 10.55
N ALA A 24 6.81 -4.44 10.37
CA ALA A 24 6.78 -3.43 11.43
C ALA A 24 6.03 -3.96 12.67
N PRO A 25 6.53 -3.69 13.89
CA PRO A 25 5.82 -4.06 15.10
C PRO A 25 4.44 -3.40 15.17
N GLU A 26 3.49 -4.07 15.82
CA GLU A 26 2.21 -3.47 16.19
C GLU A 26 2.42 -2.21 17.06
N ASP A 27 1.43 -1.33 17.08
CA ASP A 27 1.46 -0.02 17.79
C ASP A 27 2.58 0.94 17.32
N THR A 28 3.04 0.78 16.07
CA THR A 28 3.96 1.72 15.42
C THR A 28 3.25 2.51 14.32
N PRO A 29 3.71 3.74 14.00
CA PRO A 29 3.20 4.49 12.84
C PRO A 29 3.27 3.69 11.53
N GLU A 30 4.27 2.84 11.40
CA GLU A 30 4.46 1.95 10.25
C GLU A 30 3.34 0.90 10.13
N ALA A 31 2.79 0.42 11.24
CA ALA A 31 1.62 -0.48 11.23
C ALA A 31 0.36 0.24 10.72
N ASP A 32 0.12 1.48 11.15
CA ASP A 32 -0.99 2.31 10.64
C ASP A 32 -0.83 2.61 9.13
N ASP A 33 0.42 2.74 8.67
CA ASP A 33 0.75 2.97 7.26
C ASP A 33 0.59 1.68 6.43
N LEU A 34 0.87 0.51 7.02
CA LEU A 34 0.67 -0.80 6.41
C LEU A 34 -0.80 -1.04 6.06
N GLU A 35 -1.72 -0.78 7.00
CA GLU A 35 -3.16 -0.95 6.78
C GLU A 35 -3.66 -0.10 5.61
N LYS A 36 -3.19 1.13 5.50
CA LYS A 36 -3.55 2.03 4.38
C LYS A 36 -2.98 1.53 3.06
N LEU A 37 -1.73 1.08 3.04
CA LEU A 37 -1.10 0.53 1.83
C LEU A 37 -1.85 -0.72 1.34
N MET A 38 -2.25 -1.61 2.24
CA MET A 38 -3.05 -2.79 1.88
C MET A 38 -4.36 -2.39 1.20
N TYR A 39 -5.10 -1.45 1.78
CA TYR A 39 -6.34 -0.94 1.19
C TYR A 39 -6.13 -0.36 -0.21
N LEU A 40 -5.11 0.48 -0.38
CA LEU A 40 -4.81 1.11 -1.67
C LEU A 40 -4.43 0.10 -2.75
N LEU A 41 -3.59 -0.89 -2.41
CA LEU A 41 -3.19 -1.96 -3.33
C LEU A 41 -4.39 -2.81 -3.74
N GLU A 42 -5.25 -3.19 -2.79
CA GLU A 42 -6.47 -3.97 -3.07
C GLU A 42 -7.41 -3.22 -4.02
N VAL A 43 -7.69 -1.94 -3.76
CA VAL A 43 -8.56 -1.12 -4.61
C VAL A 43 -8.01 -1.06 -6.04
N TYR A 44 -6.71 -0.80 -6.19
CA TYR A 44 -6.08 -0.74 -7.51
C TYR A 44 -6.17 -2.06 -8.26
N GLU A 45 -5.89 -3.19 -7.59
CA GLU A 45 -5.97 -4.52 -8.18
C GLU A 45 -7.38 -4.88 -8.63
N GLN A 46 -8.39 -4.54 -7.82
CA GLN A 46 -9.80 -4.76 -8.18
C GLN A 46 -10.19 -4.00 -9.45
N GLU A 47 -9.72 -2.76 -9.61
CA GLU A 47 -10.07 -1.91 -10.76
C GLU A 47 -9.29 -2.25 -12.04
N ASN A 48 -8.06 -2.78 -11.93
CA ASN A 48 -7.13 -2.87 -13.06
C ASN A 48 -6.68 -4.30 -13.42
N CYS A 49 -6.85 -5.28 -12.54
CA CYS A 49 -6.32 -6.64 -12.71
C CYS A 49 -7.38 -7.75 -12.66
N SER A 50 -8.67 -7.39 -12.76
CA SER A 50 -9.82 -8.30 -12.72
C SER A 50 -10.21 -8.92 -14.07
#